data_AF-A0A385TU56-F1
#
_entry.id   AF-A0A385TU56-F1
#
_cell.length_a   1.000
_cell.length_b   1.000
_cell.length_c   1.000
_cell.angle_alpha   90.00
_cell.angle_beta   90.00
_cell.angle_gamma   90.00
#
_symmetry.space_group_name_H-M   'P 1'
#
loop_
_entity.id
_entity.type
_entity.pdbx_description
1 polymer ?
#
loop_
_entity_poly.entity_id
_entity_poly.type
_entity_poly.pdbx_seq_one_letter_code
_entity_poly.pdbx_strand_id
1 'polypeptide(L)'
;MIDKVYTDAEEEYGWWVVPRDADTITIYVEAQHADTVLFWSAPTGTEVGKERKLIGYDIDGEDGWSFEWNIKDQLLHNHIDVQALGIDGISLATDTFNVHTLED
;
A
#
# COMPACT_ATOMS: atom_id res chain seq x y z
N MET A 1 2.16 -10.77 11.37
CA MET A 1 1.00 -9.96 11.79
C MET A 1 1.33 -8.51 11.54
N ILE A 2 0.42 -7.77 10.91
CA ILE A 2 0.58 -6.34 10.62
C ILE A 2 0.09 -5.56 11.84
N ASP A 3 0.95 -4.71 12.38
CA ASP A 3 0.65 -3.80 13.48
C ASP A 3 0.21 -2.42 12.95
N LYS A 4 0.80 -1.98 11.82
CA LYS A 4 0.50 -0.68 11.21
C LYS A 4 0.85 -0.64 9.73
N VAL A 5 0.03 0.07 8.94
CA VAL A 5 0.35 0.53 7.60
C VAL A 5 0.19 2.04 7.54
N TYR A 6 1.13 2.73 6.91
CA TYR A 6 1.07 4.18 6.72
C TYR A 6 1.89 4.60 5.50
N THR A 7 1.76 5.86 5.11
CA THR A 7 2.56 6.43 4.01
C THR A 7 3.23 7.73 4.43
N ASP A 8 4.07 8.27 3.56
CA ASP A 8 4.64 9.61 3.69
C ASP A 8 3.69 10.75 3.26
N ALA A 9 2.48 10.43 2.81
CA ALA A 9 1.42 11.41 2.53
C ALA A 9 0.69 11.87 3.80
N GLU A 10 -0.13 12.92 3.71
CA GLU A 10 -0.99 13.36 4.81
C GLU A 10 -2.32 12.59 4.80
N GLU A 11 -2.81 12.16 5.97
CA GLU A 11 -4.11 11.51 6.08
C GLU A 11 -5.22 12.53 6.38
N GLU A 12 -6.18 12.66 5.48
CA GLU A 12 -7.38 13.48 5.65
C GLU A 12 -8.65 12.66 5.44
N TYR A 13 -9.57 12.69 6.41
CA TYR A 13 -10.89 12.05 6.31
C TYR A 13 -10.87 10.57 5.88
N GLY A 14 -9.85 9.82 6.29
CA GLY A 14 -9.69 8.38 5.97
C GLY A 14 -9.05 8.11 4.60
N TRP A 15 -8.39 9.11 4.02
CA TRP A 15 -7.62 9.00 2.78
C TRP A 15 -6.22 9.55 2.97
N TRP A 16 -5.25 8.88 2.36
CA TRP A 16 -3.91 9.43 2.19
C TRP A 16 -3.90 10.34 0.94
N VAL A 17 -3.62 11.62 1.15
CA VAL A 17 -3.72 12.68 0.15
C VAL A 17 -2.37 12.94 -0.48
N VAL A 18 -2.27 12.68 -1.78
CA VAL A 18 -1.01 12.78 -2.53
C VAL A 18 -0.98 14.07 -3.37
N PRO A 19 0.07 14.89 -3.26
CA PRO A 19 0.24 16.06 -4.12
C PRO A 19 0.23 15.69 -5.59
N ARG A 20 -0.37 16.53 -6.43
CA ARG A 20 -0.50 16.28 -7.88
C ARG A 20 0.84 16.19 -8.61
N ASP A 21 1.87 16.85 -8.09
CA ASP A 21 3.22 16.89 -8.64
C ASP A 21 4.17 15.85 -8.00
N ALA A 22 3.67 14.98 -7.13
CA ALA A 22 4.46 13.89 -6.57
C ALA A 22 4.80 12.83 -7.63
N ASP A 23 6.07 12.46 -7.69
CA ASP A 23 6.54 11.36 -8.55
C ASP A 23 6.41 9.99 -7.85
N THR A 24 6.49 9.97 -6.52
CA THR A 24 6.47 8.77 -5.69
C THR A 24 5.66 8.96 -4.42
N ILE A 25 5.20 7.85 -3.86
CA ILE A 25 4.69 7.72 -2.49
C ILE A 25 5.35 6.49 -1.87
N THR A 26 5.77 6.57 -0.61
CA THR A 26 6.35 5.43 0.10
C THR A 26 5.33 4.84 1.06
N ILE A 27 5.08 3.54 0.93
CA ILE A 27 4.23 2.77 1.84
C ILE A 27 5.14 2.07 2.85
N TYR A 28 4.85 2.25 4.14
CA TYR A 28 5.57 1.64 5.24
C TYR A 28 4.68 0.65 5.97
N VAL A 29 5.25 -0.47 6.42
CA VAL A 29 4.53 -1.53 7.10
C VAL A 29 5.30 -1.95 8.36
N GLU A 30 4.64 -1.86 9.51
CA GLU A 30 5.11 -2.48 10.73
C GLU A 30 4.49 -3.88 10.79
N ALA A 31 5.30 -4.90 10.50
CA ALA A 31 4.85 -6.29 10.51
C ALA A 31 5.87 -7.22 11.19
N GLN A 32 5.36 -8.14 11.99
CA GLN A 32 6.13 -9.15 12.69
C GLN A 32 5.91 -10.54 12.06
N HIS A 33 6.94 -11.39 12.10
CA HIS A 33 6.87 -12.76 11.56
C HIS A 33 6.47 -12.83 10.08
N ALA A 34 6.74 -11.76 9.32
CA ALA A 34 6.60 -11.74 7.87
C ALA A 34 7.94 -12.14 7.23
N ASP A 35 7.85 -12.76 6.06
CA ASP A 35 8.98 -13.08 5.17
C ASP A 35 8.80 -12.36 3.81
N THR A 36 7.57 -11.91 3.52
CA THR A 36 7.27 -11.13 2.32
C THR A 36 6.09 -10.21 2.60
N VAL A 37 6.16 -8.98 2.12
CA VAL A 37 5.03 -8.05 2.08
C VAL A 37 4.67 -7.74 0.62
N LEU A 38 3.41 -7.90 0.26
CA LEU A 38 2.89 -7.61 -1.09
C LEU A 38 2.00 -6.36 -1.03
N PHE A 39 2.14 -5.50 -2.03
CA PHE A 39 1.37 -4.27 -2.17
C PHE A 39 0.51 -4.35 -3.44
N TRP A 40 -0.80 -4.22 -3.28
CA TRP A 40 -1.75 -4.27 -4.38
C TRP A 40 -2.52 -2.96 -4.48
N SER A 41 -2.87 -2.55 -5.70
CA SER A 41 -3.73 -1.41 -5.94
C SER A 41 -4.93 -1.81 -6.79
N ALA A 42 -6.11 -1.37 -6.39
CA ALA A 42 -7.34 -1.44 -7.15
C ALA A 42 -7.97 -0.05 -7.26
N PRO A 43 -8.74 0.27 -8.32
CA PRO A 43 -9.64 1.42 -8.29
C PRO A 43 -10.58 1.33 -7.08
N THR A 44 -11.07 2.46 -6.55
CA THR A 44 -12.18 2.42 -5.59
C THR A 44 -13.52 2.27 -6.31
N GLY A 45 -14.48 1.58 -5.68
CA GLY A 45 -15.82 1.33 -6.25
C GLY A 45 -16.36 -0.06 -5.92
N THR A 46 -17.58 -0.34 -6.36
CA THR A 46 -18.21 -1.65 -6.17
C THR A 46 -17.69 -2.66 -7.19
N GLU A 47 -17.35 -3.89 -6.76
CA GLU A 47 -16.94 -5.03 -7.61
C GLU A 47 -15.62 -4.88 -8.40
N VAL A 48 -14.82 -3.84 -8.14
CA VAL A 48 -13.52 -3.61 -8.82
C VAL A 48 -12.34 -4.33 -8.17
N GLY A 49 -12.53 -5.06 -7.06
CA GLY A 49 -11.45 -5.81 -6.41
C GLY A 49 -10.77 -6.87 -7.31
N LYS A 50 -11.48 -7.38 -8.33
CA LYS A 50 -10.91 -8.26 -9.37
C LYS A 50 -9.89 -7.56 -10.29
N GLU A 51 -9.89 -6.23 -10.30
CA GLU A 51 -9.01 -5.40 -11.11
C GLU A 51 -7.73 -5.02 -10.37
N ARG A 52 -7.53 -5.54 -9.14
CA ARG A 52 -6.33 -5.28 -8.36
C ARG A 52 -5.08 -5.74 -9.10
N LYS A 53 -4.03 -4.92 -9.03
CA LYS A 53 -2.72 -5.17 -9.63
C LYS A 53 -1.68 -5.20 -8.52
N LEU A 54 -0.76 -6.14 -8.58
CA LEU A 54 0.44 -6.11 -7.74
C LEU A 54 1.28 -4.92 -8.21
N ILE A 55 1.50 -3.96 -7.33
CA ILE A 55 2.30 -2.76 -7.62
C ILE A 55 3.73 -2.91 -7.13
N GLY A 56 3.96 -3.73 -6.10
CA GLY A 56 5.27 -4.00 -5.54
C GLY A 56 5.25 -5.08 -4.48
N TYR A 57 6.43 -5.44 -4.02
CA TYR A 57 6.62 -6.34 -2.90
C TYR A 57 7.97 -6.05 -2.22
N ASP A 58 8.07 -6.47 -0.98
CA ASP A 58 9.29 -6.44 -0.19
C ASP A 58 9.55 -7.83 0.39
N ILE A 59 10.79 -8.27 0.31
CA ILE A 59 11.26 -9.59 0.80
C ILE A 59 12.42 -9.44 1.81
N ASP A 60 12.79 -8.21 2.15
CA ASP A 60 13.83 -7.92 3.11
C ASP A 60 13.26 -7.09 4.27
N GLY A 61 13.07 -7.73 5.42
CA GLY A 61 12.56 -7.05 6.61
C GLY A 61 13.67 -6.38 7.45
N GLU A 62 14.95 -6.47 7.06
CA GLU A 62 16.07 -6.01 7.91
C GLU A 62 16.13 -4.49 8.06
N ASP A 63 15.73 -3.72 7.03
CA ASP A 63 15.63 -2.26 7.04
C ASP A 63 14.20 -1.74 7.29
N GLY A 64 13.27 -2.66 7.51
CA GLY A 64 11.85 -2.40 7.73
C GLY A 64 11.04 -2.51 6.43
N TRP A 65 9.83 -3.05 6.53
CA TRP A 65 9.01 -3.33 5.36
C TRP A 65 8.52 -2.04 4.70
N SER A 66 8.92 -1.83 3.44
CA SER A 66 8.51 -0.64 2.70
C SER A 66 8.44 -0.84 1.20
N PHE A 67 7.72 0.06 0.52
CA PHE A 67 7.65 0.09 -0.93
C PHE A 67 7.48 1.52 -1.45
N GLU A 68 8.44 1.98 -2.25
CA GLU A 68 8.33 3.23 -3.00
C GLU A 68 7.55 2.98 -4.29
N TRP A 69 6.33 3.52 -4.36
CA TRP A 69 5.46 3.39 -5.52
C TRP A 69 5.66 4.59 -6.46
N ASN A 70 6.13 4.33 -7.67
CA ASN A 70 6.17 5.32 -8.74
C ASN A 70 4.76 5.61 -9.27
N ILE A 71 4.31 6.83 -9.02
CA ILE A 71 2.97 7.35 -9.35
C ILE A 71 3.05 8.51 -10.35
N LYS A 72 4.23 8.77 -10.92
CA LYS A 72 4.44 9.81 -11.92
C LYS A 72 3.40 9.70 -13.03
N ASP A 73 2.79 10.84 -13.36
CA ASP A 73 1.73 10.98 -14.37
C ASP A 73 0.45 10.15 -14.10
N GLN A 74 0.24 9.66 -12.88
CA GLN A 74 -0.98 8.96 -12.46
C GLN A 74 -1.88 9.87 -11.63
N LEU A 75 -3.19 9.76 -11.83
CA LEU A 75 -4.19 10.30 -10.92
C LEU A 75 -4.71 9.14 -10.07
N LEU A 76 -4.52 9.26 -8.76
CA LEU A 76 -4.86 8.22 -7.80
C LEU A 76 -6.28 8.45 -7.29
N HIS A 77 -7.04 7.37 -7.26
CA HIS A 77 -8.27 7.22 -6.49
C HIS A 77 -8.46 5.72 -6.24
N ASN A 78 -7.59 5.18 -5.40
CA ASN A 78 -7.31 3.75 -5.32
C ASN A 78 -7.48 3.22 -3.90
N HIS A 79 -7.84 1.95 -3.83
CA HIS A 79 -7.75 1.13 -2.64
C HIS A 79 -6.42 0.36 -2.68
N ILE A 80 -5.68 0.40 -1.57
CA ILE A 80 -4.41 -0.31 -1.43
C ILE A 80 -4.62 -1.47 -0.46
N ASP A 81 -4.33 -2.69 -0.93
CA ASP A 81 -4.26 -3.88 -0.08
C ASP A 81 -2.80 -4.20 0.22
N VAL A 82 -2.46 -4.29 1.50
CA VAL A 82 -1.16 -4.76 1.98
C VAL A 82 -1.31 -6.18 2.52
N GLN A 83 -0.43 -7.09 2.12
CA GLN A 83 -0.44 -8.48 2.57
C GLN A 83 0.91 -8.86 3.13
N ALA A 84 0.96 -9.24 4.40
CA ALA A 84 2.16 -9.81 5.03
C ALA A 84 2.03 -11.34 5.08
N LEU A 85 2.97 -12.02 4.42
CA LEU A 85 3.07 -13.47 4.33
C LEU A 85 4.12 -13.97 5.31
N GLY A 86 3.77 -14.95 6.14
CA GLY A 86 4.70 -15.59 7.07
C GLY A 86 5.53 -16.69 6.42
N ILE A 87 6.68 -16.96 7.04
CA ILE A 87 7.65 -17.99 6.61
C ILE A 87 7.09 -19.42 6.62
N ASP A 88 5.97 -19.66 7.31
CA ASP A 88 5.29 -20.95 7.35
C ASP A 88 4.46 -21.24 6.08
N GLY A 89 4.37 -20.28 5.16
CA GLY A 89 3.64 -20.40 3.90
C GLY A 89 2.12 -20.43 4.03
N ILE A 90 1.58 -20.20 5.24
CA ILE A 90 0.13 -20.23 5.52
C ILE A 90 -0.34 -19.00 6.31
N SER A 91 0.55 -18.38 7.09
CA SER A 91 0.24 -17.16 7.83
C SER A 91 0.08 -16.00 6.88
N LEU A 92 -1.09 -15.38 6.92
CA LEU A 92 -1.44 -14.20 6.14
C LEU A 92 -2.08 -13.17 7.07
N ALA A 93 -1.55 -11.96 7.06
CA ALA A 93 -2.21 -10.78 7.62
C ALA A 93 -2.42 -9.77 6.50
N THR A 94 -3.54 -9.06 6.56
CA THR A 94 -3.89 -8.03 5.56
C THR A 94 -4.32 -6.76 6.25
N ASP A 95 -3.96 -5.63 5.65
CA ASP A 95 -4.46 -4.30 6.04
C ASP A 95 -4.70 -3.48 4.77
N THR A 96 -5.52 -2.45 4.86
CA THR A 96 -5.96 -1.68 3.71
C THR A 96 -6.09 -0.20 4.01
N PHE A 97 -5.79 0.64 3.03
CA PHE A 97 -6.06 2.07 3.11
C PHE A 97 -6.45 2.62 1.73
N ASN A 98 -6.97 3.84 1.71
CA ASN A 98 -7.30 4.52 0.46
C ASN A 98 -6.33 5.67 0.21
N VAL A 99 -6.03 5.91 -1.07
CA VAL A 99 -5.17 6.99 -1.53
C VAL A 99 -5.87 7.77 -2.64
N HIS A 100 -5.76 9.10 -2.61
CA HIS A 100 -6.20 9.93 -3.72
C HIS A 100 -5.24 11.08 -3.99
N THR A 101 -5.22 11.54 -5.24
CA THR A 101 -4.53 12.77 -5.62
C THR A 101 -5.33 13.98 -5.15
N LEU A 102 -4.66 15.00 -4.61
CA LEU A 102 -5.27 16.28 -4.27
C LEU A 102 -5.85 16.94 -5.54
N GLU A 103 -7.13 17.31 -5.50
CA GLU A 103 -7.76 18.10 -6.57
C GLU A 103 -7.50 19.60 -6.35
N ASP A 104 -7.43 20.38 -7.44
CA ASP A 104 -7.20 21.85 -7.42
C ASP A 104 -8.41 22.64 -6.90
#